data_AF-A0A919TVB0-F1
#
_entry.id   AF-A0A919TVB0-F1
#
_cell.length_a   1.000
_cell.length_b   1.000
_cell.length_c   1.000
_cell.angle_alpha   90.00
_cell.angle_beta   90.00
_cell.angle_gamma   90.00
#
_symmetry.space_group_name_H-M   'P 1'
#
loop_
_entity.id
_entity.type
_entity.pdbx_description
1 polymer ?
#
loop_
_entity_poly.entity_id
_entity_poly.type
_entity_poly.pdbx_seq_one_letter_code
_entity_poly.pdbx_strand_id
1 'polypeptide(L)'
;MLDGGGLRTVRLPPVHELVAADLPHLARWLARTTLLITQPIRDDYHGLPLGSAQLSEQLGPGGRTLRVPVIRFAGLYPAHVIVRPPSDPSLVPPVVAYHDLRVLAEAAGLRGRSRLDVPAVRAIARHSLDQLRTREVAHGTVVVSDLFEAPSFAQMRTLNHPGNPVWTVLAARVRAALGLPEHVVDPGRPLLDSIHAPREPAVAEAWGLDEPDRPHWVVDGRVVEAGVVREAHLDWYARHPDAVRAGLARHADARRILGLG
;
A
#
# COMPACT_ATOMS: atom_id res chain seq x y z
N MET A 1 3.52 6.49 -22.68
CA MET A 1 4.28 5.33 -22.14
C MET A 1 5.37 5.92 -21.26
N LEU A 2 5.61 5.41 -20.05
CA LEU A 2 6.71 5.92 -19.23
C LEU A 2 8.03 5.53 -19.92
N ASP A 3 8.90 6.51 -20.17
CA ASP A 3 10.21 6.31 -20.79
C ASP A 3 11.09 5.43 -19.89
N GLY A 4 11.76 4.44 -20.49
CA GLY A 4 12.61 3.48 -19.79
C GLY A 4 14.06 3.92 -19.66
N GLY A 5 14.48 5.00 -20.33
CA GLY A 5 15.85 5.53 -20.27
C GLY A 5 16.91 4.50 -20.68
N GLY A 6 16.85 4.08 -21.95
CA GLY A 6 17.72 3.03 -22.50
C GLY A 6 17.25 1.60 -22.23
N LEU A 7 16.06 1.43 -21.64
CA LEU A 7 15.40 0.13 -21.44
C LEU A 7 14.18 0.00 -22.34
N ARG A 8 13.97 -1.20 -22.88
CA ARG A 8 12.69 -1.60 -23.47
C ARG A 8 11.81 -2.20 -22.37
N THR A 9 10.78 -1.48 -21.96
CA THR A 9 9.83 -1.94 -20.93
C THR A 9 8.65 -2.68 -21.56
N VAL A 10 8.10 -3.65 -20.84
CA VAL A 10 6.87 -4.36 -21.20
C VAL A 10 5.83 -4.05 -20.15
N ARG A 11 4.66 -3.58 -20.58
CA ARG A 11 3.53 -3.36 -19.67
C ARG A 11 2.86 -4.70 -19.40
N LEU A 12 2.73 -5.04 -18.11
CA LEU A 12 2.00 -6.21 -17.64
C LEU A 12 0.88 -5.77 -16.70
N PRO A 13 -0.24 -6.52 -16.61
CA PRO A 13 -1.18 -6.37 -15.52
C PRO A 13 -0.49 -6.54 -14.16
N PRO A 14 -1.00 -5.91 -13.09
CA PRO A 14 -0.53 -6.20 -11.75
C PRO A 14 -0.83 -7.66 -11.40
N VAL A 15 -0.01 -8.26 -10.54
CA VAL A 15 -0.04 -9.71 -10.25
C VAL A 15 -1.41 -10.24 -9.78
N HIS A 16 -2.20 -9.41 -9.08
CA HIS A 16 -3.52 -9.81 -8.58
C HIS A 16 -4.62 -9.81 -9.66
N GLU A 17 -4.34 -9.29 -10.85
CA GLU A 17 -5.23 -9.35 -12.02
C GLU A 17 -4.88 -10.51 -12.97
N LEU A 18 -3.73 -11.17 -12.77
CA LEU A 18 -3.30 -12.27 -13.63
C LEU A 18 -4.15 -13.53 -13.39
N VAL A 19 -4.54 -14.17 -14.50
CA VAL A 19 -5.27 -15.44 -14.50
C VAL A 19 -4.45 -16.54 -15.18
N ALA A 20 -4.91 -17.79 -15.08
CA ALA A 20 -4.22 -18.94 -15.66
C ALA A 20 -3.94 -18.79 -17.18
N ALA A 21 -4.84 -18.15 -17.92
CA ALA A 21 -4.69 -17.91 -19.35
C ALA A 21 -3.54 -16.94 -19.70
N ASP A 22 -3.10 -16.10 -18.75
CA ASP A 22 -1.99 -15.17 -18.97
C ASP A 22 -0.62 -15.85 -18.84
N LEU A 23 -0.54 -16.99 -18.15
CA LEU A 23 0.74 -17.63 -17.79
C LEU A 23 1.62 -17.97 -19.01
N PRO A 24 1.09 -18.52 -20.13
CA PRO A 24 1.92 -18.75 -21.32
C PRO A 24 2.47 -17.46 -21.94
N HIS A 25 1.77 -16.33 -21.80
CA HIS A 25 2.24 -15.03 -22.27
C HIS A 25 3.32 -14.48 -21.34
N LEU A 26 3.10 -14.57 -20.03
CA LEU A 26 4.06 -14.17 -19.02
C LEU A 26 5.38 -14.95 -19.14
N ALA A 27 5.32 -16.27 -19.25
CA ALA A 27 6.50 -17.12 -19.41
C ALA A 27 7.34 -16.75 -20.63
N ARG A 28 6.69 -16.45 -21.78
CA ARG A 28 7.39 -15.99 -22.99
C ARG A 28 8.09 -14.65 -22.80
N TRP A 29 7.51 -13.74 -22.03
CA TRP A 29 8.17 -12.48 -21.70
C TRP A 29 9.34 -12.69 -20.75
N LEU A 30 9.15 -13.45 -19.66
CA LEU A 30 10.18 -13.73 -18.67
C LEU A 30 11.41 -14.40 -19.27
N ALA A 31 11.23 -15.38 -20.17
CA ALA A 31 12.33 -16.05 -20.86
C ALA A 31 13.22 -15.09 -21.68
N ARG A 32 12.70 -13.91 -22.05
CA ARG A 32 13.39 -12.87 -22.84
C ARG A 32 13.78 -11.66 -22.00
N THR A 33 13.43 -11.65 -20.72
CA THR A 33 13.66 -10.53 -19.81
C THR A 33 15.06 -10.62 -19.22
N THR A 34 15.82 -9.53 -19.36
CA THR A 34 17.13 -9.39 -18.71
C THR A 34 17.02 -8.85 -17.28
N LEU A 35 15.96 -8.10 -16.98
CA LEU A 35 15.72 -7.44 -15.70
C LEU A 35 14.26 -7.60 -15.27
N LEU A 36 14.01 -8.38 -14.22
CA LEU A 36 12.71 -8.48 -13.56
C LEU A 36 12.69 -7.55 -12.35
N ILE A 37 11.84 -6.52 -12.38
CA ILE A 37 11.58 -5.66 -11.23
C ILE A 37 10.22 -6.08 -10.66
N THR A 38 10.20 -6.61 -9.43
CA THR A 38 8.98 -7.18 -8.85
C THR A 38 8.87 -6.87 -7.35
N GLN A 39 7.64 -6.90 -6.82
CA GLN A 39 7.43 -6.91 -5.38
C GLN A 39 7.65 -8.32 -4.81
N PRO A 40 7.95 -8.48 -3.51
CA PRO A 40 7.86 -9.77 -2.84
C PRO A 40 6.42 -10.31 -2.92
N ILE A 41 6.28 -11.45 -3.59
CA ILE A 41 5.03 -12.19 -3.80
C ILE A 41 5.31 -13.61 -3.33
N ARG A 42 4.42 -14.13 -2.49
CA ARG A 42 4.51 -15.53 -2.03
C ARG A 42 4.34 -16.48 -3.20
N ASP A 43 4.99 -17.63 -3.12
CA ASP A 43 4.76 -18.71 -4.10
C ASP A 43 3.29 -19.15 -4.07
N ASP A 44 2.83 -19.58 -5.24
CA ASP A 44 1.46 -20.03 -5.49
C ASP A 44 0.40 -18.97 -5.14
N TYR A 45 0.74 -17.70 -5.38
CA TYR A 45 -0.17 -16.57 -5.16
C TYR A 45 -1.45 -16.75 -6.02
N HIS A 46 -2.60 -16.74 -5.36
CA HIS A 46 -3.91 -17.12 -5.94
C HIS A 46 -3.94 -18.49 -6.63
N GLY A 47 -3.11 -19.45 -6.16
CA GLY A 47 -3.03 -20.79 -6.74
C GLY A 47 -2.31 -20.84 -8.09
N LEU A 48 -1.60 -19.77 -8.44
CA LEU A 48 -0.83 -19.65 -9.68
C LEU A 48 0.66 -19.48 -9.36
N PRO A 49 1.59 -19.94 -10.22
CA PRO A 49 3.04 -19.87 -10.00
C PRO A 49 3.58 -18.45 -10.21
N LEU A 50 3.10 -17.50 -9.41
CA LEU A 50 3.33 -16.06 -9.51
C LEU A 50 4.24 -15.53 -8.39
N GLY A 51 4.79 -16.40 -7.56
CA GLY A 51 5.74 -16.00 -6.51
C GLY A 51 7.00 -15.39 -7.07
N SER A 52 7.61 -14.45 -6.36
CA SER A 52 8.80 -13.76 -6.89
C SER A 52 9.97 -14.73 -7.16
N ALA A 53 10.06 -15.83 -6.40
CA ALA A 53 11.04 -16.88 -6.65
C ALA A 53 10.70 -17.63 -7.95
N GLN A 54 9.46 -18.13 -8.07
CA GLN A 54 8.94 -18.82 -9.26
C GLN A 54 9.05 -17.99 -10.54
N LEU A 55 8.84 -16.67 -10.47
CA LEU A 55 9.00 -15.76 -11.60
C LEU A 55 10.47 -15.54 -11.97
N SER A 56 11.37 -15.54 -10.98
CA SER A 56 12.81 -15.37 -11.21
C SER A 56 13.43 -16.59 -11.88
N GLU A 57 12.96 -17.79 -11.54
CA GLU A 57 13.41 -19.06 -12.12
C GLU A 57 13.06 -19.20 -13.62
N GLN A 58 12.07 -18.44 -14.09
CA GLN A 58 11.65 -18.42 -15.50
C GLN A 58 12.49 -17.47 -16.37
N LEU A 59 13.42 -16.72 -15.79
CA LEU A 59 14.28 -15.82 -16.55
C LEU A 59 15.28 -16.61 -17.40
N GLY A 60 15.60 -16.06 -18.57
CA GLY A 60 16.66 -16.62 -19.43
C GLY A 60 18.05 -16.48 -18.79
N PRO A 61 19.08 -17.15 -19.36
CA PRO A 61 20.46 -17.03 -18.87
C PRO A 61 20.93 -15.58 -18.73
N GLY A 62 21.49 -15.23 -17.57
CA GLY A 62 21.95 -13.87 -17.27
C GLY A 62 20.84 -12.89 -16.85
N GLY A 63 19.58 -13.34 -16.78
CA GLY A 63 18.49 -12.56 -16.20
C GLY A 63 18.72 -12.26 -14.73
N ARG A 64 18.35 -11.06 -14.29
CA ARG A 64 18.48 -10.61 -12.90
C ARG A 64 17.14 -10.14 -12.36
N THR A 65 16.87 -10.45 -11.09
CA THR A 65 15.69 -9.95 -10.39
C THR A 65 16.10 -8.89 -9.37
N LEU A 66 15.41 -7.74 -9.39
CA LEU A 66 15.47 -6.74 -8.33
C LEU A 66 14.10 -6.66 -7.65
N ARG A 67 14.09 -6.63 -6.31
CA ARG A 67 12.87 -6.53 -5.54
C ARG A 67 12.62 -5.11 -5.06
N VAL A 68 11.40 -4.61 -5.24
CA VAL A 68 10.94 -3.33 -4.68
C VAL A 68 9.92 -3.60 -3.57
N PRO A 69 9.87 -2.79 -2.51
CA PRO A 69 9.02 -3.09 -1.37
C PRO A 69 7.54 -2.91 -1.73
N VAL A 70 6.68 -3.65 -1.02
CA VAL A 70 5.26 -3.29 -0.94
C VAL A 70 5.16 -2.09 0.00
N ILE A 71 4.99 -0.90 -0.57
CA ILE A 71 5.02 0.34 0.21
C ILE A 71 3.73 0.46 1.02
N ARG A 72 3.89 0.50 2.35
CA ARG A 72 2.80 0.78 3.29
C ARG A 72 3.32 1.68 4.40
N PHE A 73 2.63 2.80 4.63
CA PHE A 73 2.93 3.73 5.70
C PHE A 73 1.64 4.32 6.29
N ALA A 74 1.34 3.97 7.54
CA ALA A 74 0.15 4.43 8.24
C ALA A 74 0.33 5.76 8.99
N GLY A 75 1.54 6.32 9.05
CA GLY A 75 1.82 7.54 9.84
C GLY A 75 1.08 8.80 9.37
N LEU A 76 0.59 8.82 8.13
CA LEU A 76 -0.27 9.88 7.60
C LEU A 76 -1.77 9.56 7.72
N TYR A 77 -2.11 8.29 8.01
CA TYR A 77 -3.49 7.78 8.07
C TYR A 77 -3.65 6.74 9.19
N PRO A 78 -3.54 7.13 10.48
CA PRO A 78 -3.21 6.18 11.56
C PRO A 78 -4.29 5.15 11.89
N ALA A 79 -5.56 5.46 11.60
CA ALA A 79 -6.68 4.54 11.82
C ALA A 79 -6.93 3.63 10.60
N HIS A 80 -6.31 3.90 9.45
CA HIS A 80 -6.58 3.16 8.22
C HIS A 80 -5.88 1.82 8.16
N VAL A 81 -6.63 0.80 7.77
CA VAL A 81 -6.15 -0.56 7.60
C VAL A 81 -6.77 -1.24 6.37
N ILE A 82 -6.10 -2.28 5.88
CA ILE A 82 -6.67 -3.20 4.90
C ILE A 82 -6.99 -4.50 5.63
N VAL A 83 -8.20 -5.00 5.44
CA VAL A 83 -8.67 -6.27 5.97
C VAL A 83 -9.14 -7.12 4.81
N ARG A 84 -8.75 -8.39 4.81
CA ARG A 84 -9.25 -9.39 3.87
C ARG A 84 -10.03 -10.42 4.69
N PRO A 85 -11.35 -10.54 4.49
CA PRO A 85 -12.15 -11.51 5.23
C PRO A 85 -11.62 -12.93 5.00
N PRO A 86 -11.53 -13.77 6.04
CA PRO A 86 -11.09 -15.16 5.88
C PRO A 86 -12.02 -15.97 4.99
N SER A 87 -13.33 -15.67 4.98
CA SER A 87 -14.29 -16.39 4.15
C SER A 87 -14.10 -16.14 2.65
N ASP A 88 -13.63 -14.95 2.30
CA ASP A 88 -13.34 -14.56 0.92
C ASP A 88 -12.32 -13.40 0.92
N PRO A 89 -11.04 -13.68 0.63
CA PRO A 89 -9.98 -12.68 0.59
C PRO A 89 -10.14 -11.63 -0.51
N SER A 90 -11.03 -11.83 -1.48
CA SER A 90 -11.31 -10.87 -2.56
C SER A 90 -12.28 -9.77 -2.13
N LEU A 91 -13.10 -10.02 -1.10
CA LEU A 91 -14.08 -9.05 -0.62
C LEU A 91 -13.41 -7.76 -0.14
N VAL A 92 -14.09 -6.67 -0.45
CA VAL A 92 -13.76 -5.30 -0.01
C VAL A 92 -15.05 -4.62 0.45
N PRO A 93 -14.96 -3.71 1.44
CA PRO A 93 -16.13 -2.94 1.85
C PRO A 93 -16.56 -1.95 0.74
N PRO A 94 -17.83 -1.50 0.73
CA PRO A 94 -18.34 -0.60 -0.28
C PRO A 94 -17.71 0.80 -0.19
N VAL A 95 -17.89 1.61 -1.24
CA VAL A 95 -17.44 3.01 -1.36
C VAL A 95 -15.92 3.16 -1.46
N VAL A 96 -15.17 2.67 -0.47
CA VAL A 96 -13.70 2.66 -0.44
C VAL A 96 -13.19 1.34 0.12
N ALA A 97 -12.12 0.79 -0.46
CA ALA A 97 -11.54 -0.51 -0.06
C ALA A 97 -10.60 -0.45 1.18
N TYR A 98 -10.82 0.51 2.07
CA TYR A 98 -10.02 0.76 3.27
C TYR A 98 -10.91 0.76 4.49
N HIS A 99 -10.49 0.12 5.56
CA HIS A 99 -11.22 0.12 6.82
C HIS A 99 -10.65 1.17 7.76
N ASP A 100 -11.47 1.64 8.68
CA ASP A 100 -11.05 2.44 9.83
C ASP A 100 -11.15 1.59 11.10
N LEU A 101 -10.06 1.49 11.87
CA LEU A 101 -10.02 0.69 13.10
C LEU A 101 -11.02 1.15 14.17
N ARG A 102 -11.37 2.45 14.20
CA ARG A 102 -12.37 2.98 15.12
C ARG A 102 -13.76 2.46 14.74
N VAL A 103 -14.07 2.40 13.44
CA VAL A 103 -15.35 1.88 12.94
C VAL A 103 -15.44 0.36 13.09
N LEU A 104 -14.33 -0.36 12.89
CA LEU A 104 -14.24 -1.80 13.20
C LEU A 104 -14.46 -2.07 14.69
N ALA A 105 -13.86 -1.26 15.57
CA ALA A 105 -14.05 -1.36 17.02
C ALA A 105 -15.51 -1.08 17.42
N GLU A 106 -16.12 -0.05 16.83
CA GLU A 106 -17.54 0.27 17.01
C GLU A 106 -18.44 -0.90 16.60
N ALA A 107 -18.21 -1.49 15.42
CA ALA A 107 -18.97 -2.64 14.93
C ALA A 107 -18.86 -3.87 15.86
N ALA A 108 -17.77 -3.99 16.60
CA ALA A 108 -17.57 -5.02 17.62
C ALA A 108 -18.09 -4.65 19.02
N GLY A 109 -18.71 -3.48 19.18
CA GLY A 109 -19.19 -2.98 20.48
C GLY A 109 -18.08 -2.56 21.44
N LEU A 110 -16.86 -2.36 20.93
CA LEU A 110 -15.71 -1.91 21.73
C LEU A 110 -15.74 -0.39 21.91
N ARG A 111 -15.15 0.09 23.01
CA ARG A 111 -15.06 1.53 23.30
C ARG A 111 -13.63 2.01 23.11
N GLY A 112 -13.45 3.30 22.88
CA GLY A 112 -12.10 3.86 22.76
C GLY A 112 -12.09 5.34 22.42
N ARG A 113 -10.88 5.87 22.27
CA ARG A 113 -10.68 7.27 21.87
C ARG A 113 -11.12 7.44 20.41
N SER A 114 -12.06 8.35 20.17
CA SER A 114 -12.52 8.68 18.81
C SER A 114 -11.57 9.64 18.08
N ARG A 115 -10.86 10.49 18.82
CA ARG A 115 -9.91 11.48 18.30
C ARG A 115 -8.47 11.02 18.46
N LEU A 116 -7.68 11.24 17.40
CA LEU A 116 -6.24 11.06 17.43
C LEU A 116 -5.56 12.20 18.18
N ASP A 117 -4.47 11.87 18.87
CA ASP A 117 -3.52 12.83 19.43
C ASP A 117 -2.13 12.62 18.78
N VAL A 118 -1.27 13.64 18.88
CA VAL A 118 0.09 13.60 18.31
C VAL A 118 0.89 12.37 18.76
N PRO A 119 0.90 11.98 20.06
CA PRO A 119 1.58 10.77 20.50
C PRO A 119 1.10 9.50 19.80
N ALA A 120 -0.22 9.31 19.62
CA ALA A 120 -0.78 8.16 18.94
C ALA A 120 -0.39 8.12 17.45
N VAL A 121 -0.44 9.28 16.75
CA VAL A 121 0.02 9.40 15.36
C VAL A 121 1.49 8.96 15.24
N ARG A 122 2.36 9.51 16.10
CA ARG A 122 3.80 9.18 16.10
C ARG A 122 4.06 7.71 16.46
N ALA A 123 3.26 7.11 17.35
CA ALA A 123 3.37 5.70 17.70
C ALA A 123 2.96 4.77 16.54
N ILE A 124 1.83 5.05 15.86
CA ILE A 124 1.42 4.29 14.67
C ILE A 124 2.43 4.42 13.54
N ALA A 125 2.98 5.62 13.33
CA ALA A 125 4.00 5.86 12.32
C ALA A 125 5.25 5.00 12.56
N ARG A 126 5.78 4.98 13.80
CA ARG A 126 6.90 4.13 14.19
C ARG A 126 6.60 2.66 13.96
N HIS A 127 5.45 2.18 14.45
CA HIS A 127 5.03 0.80 14.25
C HIS A 127 4.96 0.43 12.76
N SER A 128 4.35 1.27 11.93
CA SER A 128 4.26 1.05 10.49
C SER A 128 5.62 1.08 9.79
N LEU A 129 6.52 1.97 10.22
CA LEU A 129 7.85 2.11 9.67
C LEU A 129 8.73 0.91 10.00
N ASP A 130 8.66 0.41 11.24
CA ASP A 130 9.36 -0.80 11.66
C ASP A 130 8.89 -2.01 10.84
N GLN A 131 7.58 -2.16 10.62
CA GLN A 131 7.04 -3.21 9.75
C GLN A 131 7.51 -3.07 8.29
N LEU A 132 7.72 -1.86 7.78
CA LEU A 132 8.29 -1.65 6.44
C LEU A 132 9.76 -2.06 6.41
N ARG A 133 10.57 -1.58 7.36
CA ARG A 133 12.00 -1.93 7.50
C ARG A 133 12.21 -3.43 7.64
N THR A 134 11.43 -4.11 8.47
CA THR A 134 11.48 -5.58 8.61
C THR A 134 11.25 -6.28 7.27
N ARG A 135 10.28 -5.85 6.48
CA ARG A 135 9.98 -6.45 5.17
C ARG A 135 11.05 -6.11 4.12
N GLU A 136 11.62 -4.91 4.16
CA GLU A 136 12.73 -4.54 3.27
C GLU A 136 13.93 -5.45 3.50
N VAL A 137 14.31 -5.67 4.77
CA VAL A 137 15.39 -6.58 5.16
C VAL A 137 15.05 -8.03 4.78
N ALA A 138 13.87 -8.52 5.19
CA ALA A 138 13.48 -9.91 4.99
C ALA A 138 13.43 -10.33 3.51
N HIS A 139 13.15 -9.39 2.60
CA HIS A 139 13.05 -9.66 1.17
C HIS A 139 14.19 -9.09 0.34
N GLY A 140 15.15 -8.40 0.95
CA GLY A 140 16.26 -7.74 0.27
C GLY A 140 15.78 -6.74 -0.79
N THR A 141 14.81 -5.90 -0.43
CA THR A 141 14.26 -4.92 -1.37
C THR A 141 15.06 -3.62 -1.39
N VAL A 142 14.88 -2.82 -2.44
CA VAL A 142 15.27 -1.41 -2.41
C VAL A 142 14.66 -0.73 -1.19
N VAL A 143 15.47 0.00 -0.43
CA VAL A 143 15.01 0.73 0.76
C VAL A 143 14.21 1.96 0.32
N VAL A 144 13.07 2.20 0.97
CA VAL A 144 12.26 3.43 0.86
C VAL A 144 11.73 3.90 2.21
N SER A 145 11.92 3.12 3.27
CA SER A 145 11.46 3.45 4.62
C SER A 145 11.98 4.79 5.13
N ASP A 146 13.22 5.15 4.81
CA ASP A 146 13.84 6.43 5.15
C ASP A 146 13.09 7.65 4.61
N LEU A 147 12.33 7.50 3.50
CA LEU A 147 11.53 8.59 2.95
C LEU A 147 10.40 9.05 3.89
N PHE A 148 10.03 8.22 4.87
CA PHE A 148 8.94 8.48 5.81
C PHE A 148 9.43 8.95 7.18
N GLU A 149 10.69 9.36 7.32
CA GLU A 149 11.21 9.99 8.55
C GLU A 149 10.64 11.40 8.76
N ALA A 150 10.39 12.12 7.67
CA ALA A 150 9.70 13.40 7.62
C ALA A 150 8.60 13.36 6.55
N PRO A 151 7.46 12.68 6.83
CA PRO A 151 6.46 12.40 5.84
C PRO A 151 5.61 13.63 5.48
N SER A 152 5.11 13.69 4.26
CA SER A 152 4.15 14.71 3.80
C SER A 152 2.97 14.09 3.04
N PHE A 153 1.84 14.80 2.94
CA PHE A 153 0.67 14.30 2.22
C PHE A 153 0.89 14.11 0.71
N ALA A 154 1.94 14.71 0.15
CA ALA A 154 2.36 14.46 -1.24
C ALA A 154 2.97 13.06 -1.43
N GLN A 155 3.51 12.45 -0.36
CA GLN A 155 4.15 11.14 -0.43
C GLN A 155 3.15 9.98 -0.39
N MET A 156 2.02 10.13 0.29
CA MET A 156 1.01 9.06 0.41
C MET A 156 -0.41 9.62 0.39
N ARG A 157 -1.30 9.01 -0.39
CA ARG A 157 -2.74 9.36 -0.47
C ARG A 157 -3.64 8.49 0.38
N THR A 158 -3.20 7.25 0.60
CA THR A 158 -3.75 6.28 1.53
C THR A 158 -2.56 5.55 2.16
N LEU A 159 -2.80 4.56 3.01
CA LEU A 159 -1.70 3.81 3.61
C LEU A 159 -0.81 3.06 2.60
N ASN A 160 -1.27 2.80 1.37
CA ASN A 160 -0.54 2.04 0.33
C ASN A 160 -0.63 2.66 -1.07
N HIS A 161 -1.02 3.94 -1.20
CA HIS A 161 -0.99 4.68 -2.46
C HIS A 161 0.10 5.77 -2.41
N PRO A 162 1.38 5.42 -2.69
CA PRO A 162 2.44 6.40 -2.76
C PRO A 162 2.24 7.40 -3.89
N GLY A 163 2.64 8.64 -3.63
CA GLY A 163 2.72 9.70 -4.63
C GLY A 163 4.04 9.75 -5.38
N ASN A 164 4.06 10.64 -6.37
CA ASN A 164 5.19 10.82 -7.27
C ASN A 164 6.52 11.02 -6.51
N PRO A 165 6.60 11.78 -5.40
CA PRO A 165 7.85 11.91 -4.65
C PRO A 165 8.47 10.57 -4.24
N VAL A 166 7.65 9.60 -3.84
CA VAL A 166 8.12 8.25 -3.46
C VAL A 166 8.55 7.47 -4.70
N TRP A 167 7.75 7.50 -5.78
CA TRP A 167 8.06 6.80 -7.02
C TRP A 167 9.31 7.32 -7.71
N THR A 168 9.55 8.64 -7.69
CA THR A 168 10.75 9.26 -8.26
C THR A 168 12.00 8.74 -7.57
N VAL A 169 12.02 8.72 -6.23
CA VAL A 169 13.18 8.22 -5.48
C VAL A 169 13.35 6.72 -5.65
N LEU A 170 12.27 5.94 -5.60
CA LEU A 170 12.34 4.49 -5.84
C LEU A 170 12.86 4.18 -7.25
N ALA A 171 12.40 4.89 -8.28
CA ALA A 171 12.88 4.71 -9.64
C ALA A 171 14.39 5.00 -9.76
N ALA A 172 14.87 6.09 -9.15
CA ALA A 172 16.30 6.41 -9.11
C ALA A 172 17.11 5.32 -8.39
N ARG A 173 16.63 4.83 -7.23
CA ARG A 173 17.29 3.76 -6.46
C ARG A 173 17.30 2.43 -7.20
N VAL A 174 16.23 2.10 -7.90
CA VAL A 174 16.17 0.93 -8.79
C VAL A 174 17.23 1.02 -9.89
N ARG A 175 17.37 2.18 -10.54
CA ARG A 175 18.39 2.37 -11.57
C ARG A 175 19.81 2.24 -11.01
N ALA A 176 20.08 2.88 -9.88
CA ALA A 176 21.36 2.78 -9.19
C ALA A 176 21.71 1.33 -8.82
N ALA A 177 20.76 0.58 -8.24
CA ALA A 177 20.94 -0.83 -7.89
C ALA A 177 21.23 -1.74 -9.10
N LEU A 178 20.77 -1.32 -10.29
CA LEU A 178 20.98 -2.04 -11.55
C LEU A 178 22.25 -1.60 -12.30
N GLY A 179 22.96 -0.57 -11.81
CA GLY A 179 24.11 0.02 -12.48
C GLY A 179 23.75 0.79 -13.76
N LEU A 180 22.51 1.29 -13.86
CA LEU A 180 22.04 2.02 -15.02
C LEU A 180 22.33 3.52 -14.89
N PRO A 181 22.57 4.25 -16.00
CA PRO A 181 22.72 5.70 -15.98
C PRO A 181 21.51 6.38 -15.34
N GLU A 182 21.72 7.53 -14.71
CA GLU A 182 20.63 8.35 -14.19
C GLU A 182 19.63 8.69 -15.31
N HIS A 183 18.34 8.62 -14.98
CA HIS A 183 17.28 9.01 -15.89
C HIS A 183 16.04 9.38 -15.07
N VAL A 184 15.63 10.63 -15.19
CA VAL A 184 14.48 11.18 -14.49
C VAL A 184 13.35 11.36 -15.49
N VAL A 185 12.17 10.84 -15.14
CA VAL A 185 10.96 10.96 -15.96
C VAL A 185 9.88 11.58 -15.10
N ASP A 186 9.32 12.70 -15.55
CA ASP A 186 8.04 13.16 -15.04
C ASP A 186 6.92 12.32 -15.69
N PRO A 187 6.13 11.57 -14.90
CA PRO A 187 4.98 10.84 -15.45
C PRO A 187 3.92 11.75 -16.09
N GLY A 188 3.99 13.08 -15.90
CA GLY A 188 3.06 14.08 -16.43
C GLY A 188 1.67 14.03 -15.77
N ARG A 189 1.52 13.19 -14.73
CA ARG A 189 0.29 13.00 -13.96
C ARG A 189 0.61 12.43 -12.58
N PRO A 190 -0.28 12.61 -11.59
CA PRO A 190 -0.13 11.95 -10.31
C PRO A 190 -0.37 10.43 -10.44
N LEU A 191 0.51 9.62 -9.88
CA LEU A 191 0.39 8.16 -9.84
C LEU A 191 -0.44 7.73 -8.62
N LEU A 192 -1.21 6.64 -8.78
CA LEU A 192 -2.09 6.07 -7.75
C LEU A 192 -3.08 7.07 -7.14
N ASP A 193 -3.63 7.93 -7.99
CA ASP A 193 -4.39 9.12 -7.61
C ASP A 193 -5.90 8.91 -7.48
N SER A 194 -6.41 7.70 -7.75
CA SER A 194 -7.85 7.41 -7.78
C SER A 194 -8.53 7.54 -6.41
N ILE A 195 -7.78 7.50 -5.31
CA ILE A 195 -8.35 7.58 -3.97
C ILE A 195 -7.43 8.30 -3.01
N HIS A 196 -8.01 9.20 -2.23
CA HIS A 196 -7.35 9.97 -1.18
C HIS A 196 -8.14 9.85 0.11
N ALA A 197 -7.45 9.46 1.17
CA ALA A 197 -7.97 9.36 2.52
C ALA A 197 -8.20 10.74 3.16
N PRO A 198 -9.14 10.86 4.12
CA PRO A 198 -9.24 12.02 4.98
C PRO A 198 -7.91 12.36 5.66
N ARG A 199 -7.68 13.66 5.88
CA ARG A 199 -6.53 14.20 6.63
C ARG A 199 -7.03 14.69 7.97
N GLU A 200 -6.50 14.13 9.04
CA GLU A 200 -6.85 14.51 10.41
C GLU A 200 -5.89 15.60 10.94
N PRO A 201 -6.39 16.59 11.70
CA PRO A 201 -5.57 17.70 12.19
C PRO A 201 -4.38 17.25 13.04
N ALA A 202 -4.57 16.21 13.87
CA ALA A 202 -3.51 15.64 14.70
C ALA A 202 -2.33 15.09 13.87
N VAL A 203 -2.54 14.71 12.60
CA VAL A 203 -1.47 14.29 11.69
C VAL A 203 -0.68 15.51 11.21
N ALA A 204 -1.37 16.58 10.82
CA ALA A 204 -0.71 17.81 10.42
C ALA A 204 0.12 18.41 11.56
N GLU A 205 -0.46 18.49 12.77
CA GLU A 205 0.24 18.91 13.99
C GLU A 205 1.42 17.99 14.29
N ALA A 206 1.23 16.67 14.22
CA ALA A 206 2.28 15.73 14.54
C ALA A 206 3.51 15.94 13.66
N TRP A 207 3.36 16.29 12.38
CA TRP A 207 4.46 16.37 11.43
C TRP A 207 4.85 17.80 11.02
N GLY A 208 4.18 18.82 11.57
CA GLY A 208 4.41 20.23 11.20
C GLY A 208 4.03 20.51 9.74
N LEU A 209 2.89 19.97 9.30
CA LEU A 209 2.40 20.12 7.93
C LEU A 209 1.46 21.32 7.83
N ASP A 210 1.63 22.12 6.77
CA ASP A 210 0.83 23.32 6.52
C ASP A 210 -0.39 23.04 5.62
N GLU A 211 -0.53 21.81 5.10
CA GLU A 211 -1.68 21.46 4.26
C GLU A 211 -2.98 21.47 5.07
N PRO A 212 -4.09 21.96 4.48
CA PRO A 212 -5.37 22.04 5.17
C PRO A 212 -5.91 20.65 5.48
N ASP A 213 -6.69 20.61 6.56
CA ASP A 213 -7.54 19.48 6.92
C ASP A 213 -8.43 19.08 5.75
N ARG A 214 -8.69 17.77 5.65
CA ARG A 214 -9.58 17.21 4.64
C ARG A 214 -10.46 16.16 5.31
N PRO A 215 -11.64 16.52 5.85
CA PRO A 215 -12.48 15.59 6.60
C PRO A 215 -13.27 14.60 5.72
N HIS A 216 -12.98 14.54 4.42
CA HIS A 216 -13.66 13.70 3.43
C HIS A 216 -12.66 12.88 2.61
N TRP A 217 -13.18 11.84 1.96
CA TRP A 217 -12.48 11.09 0.94
C TRP A 217 -12.54 11.82 -0.40
N VAL A 218 -11.54 11.62 -1.24
CA VAL A 218 -11.63 11.92 -2.67
C VAL A 218 -11.55 10.59 -3.42
N VAL A 219 -12.57 10.24 -4.20
CA VAL A 219 -12.65 9.01 -4.99
C VAL A 219 -12.89 9.39 -6.45
N ASP A 220 -11.95 9.06 -7.33
CA ASP A 220 -11.93 9.44 -8.74
C ASP A 220 -12.21 10.94 -8.96
N GLY A 221 -11.57 11.77 -8.13
CA GLY A 221 -11.72 13.23 -8.14
C GLY A 221 -13.01 13.76 -7.49
N ARG A 222 -13.90 12.88 -7.00
CA ARG A 222 -15.15 13.28 -6.34
C ARG A 222 -15.03 13.26 -4.83
N VAL A 223 -15.60 14.26 -4.17
CA VAL A 223 -15.71 14.31 -2.72
C VAL A 223 -16.72 13.26 -2.24
N VAL A 224 -16.33 12.48 -1.24
CA VAL A 224 -17.18 11.52 -0.54
C VAL A 224 -17.04 11.74 0.96
N GLU A 225 -18.14 12.10 1.62
CA GLU A 225 -18.15 12.38 3.06
C GLU A 225 -17.74 11.16 3.89
N ALA A 226 -16.94 11.37 4.93
CA ALA A 226 -16.48 10.29 5.80
C ALA A 226 -17.65 9.58 6.52
N GLY A 227 -18.75 10.30 6.80
CA GLY A 227 -19.97 9.74 7.36
C GLY A 227 -20.62 8.69 6.45
N VAL A 228 -20.70 8.97 5.15
CA VAL A 228 -21.25 8.03 4.15
C VAL A 228 -20.42 6.75 4.09
N VAL A 229 -19.10 6.87 4.12
CA VAL A 229 -18.19 5.71 4.17
C VAL A 229 -18.42 4.90 5.45
N ARG A 230 -18.48 5.58 6.61
CA ARG A 230 -18.70 4.94 7.90
C ARG A 230 -20.01 4.15 7.94
N GLU A 231 -21.11 4.75 7.53
CA GLU A 231 -22.44 4.10 7.51
C GLU A 231 -22.43 2.88 6.60
N ALA A 232 -21.95 3.02 5.36
CA ALA A 232 -21.87 1.91 4.42
C ALA A 232 -20.97 0.77 4.93
N HIS A 233 -19.91 1.09 5.68
CA HIS A 233 -19.03 0.09 6.28
C HIS A 233 -19.67 -0.62 7.47
N LEU A 234 -20.40 0.08 8.34
CA LEU A 234 -21.14 -0.54 9.44
C LEU A 234 -22.20 -1.52 8.92
N ASP A 235 -22.96 -1.14 7.90
CA ASP A 235 -23.94 -2.02 7.24
C ASP A 235 -23.27 -3.24 6.58
N TRP A 236 -22.06 -3.06 6.06
CA TRP A 236 -21.27 -4.16 5.51
C TRP A 236 -20.72 -5.07 6.63
N TYR A 237 -20.21 -4.51 7.72
CA TYR A 237 -19.72 -5.27 8.87
C TYR A 237 -20.80 -6.12 9.54
N ALA A 238 -22.04 -5.64 9.59
CA ALA A 238 -23.18 -6.42 10.08
C ALA A 238 -23.40 -7.72 9.27
N ARG A 239 -23.12 -7.67 7.95
CA ARG A 239 -23.23 -8.83 7.04
C ARG A 239 -21.94 -9.66 6.95
N HIS A 240 -20.80 -9.07 7.29
CA HIS A 240 -19.47 -9.68 7.23
C HIS A 240 -18.74 -9.58 8.59
N PRO A 241 -19.28 -10.19 9.66
CA PRO A 241 -18.69 -10.08 11.00
C PRO A 241 -17.32 -10.78 11.12
N ASP A 242 -16.99 -11.70 10.20
CA ASP A 242 -15.67 -12.30 10.11
C ASP A 242 -14.59 -11.29 9.67
N ALA A 243 -14.94 -10.32 8.83
CA ALA A 243 -14.07 -9.20 8.49
C ALA A 243 -13.74 -8.37 9.73
N VAL A 244 -14.72 -8.09 10.60
CA VAL A 244 -14.51 -7.36 11.85
C VAL A 244 -13.54 -8.11 12.75
N ARG A 245 -13.80 -9.39 13.01
CA ARG A 245 -12.93 -10.24 13.85
C ARG A 245 -11.51 -10.32 13.29
N ALA A 246 -11.37 -10.57 11.98
CA ALA A 246 -10.07 -10.66 11.32
C ALA A 246 -9.31 -9.33 11.35
N GLY A 247 -10.01 -8.21 11.14
CA GLY A 247 -9.42 -6.87 11.21
C GLY A 247 -8.89 -6.55 12.61
N LEU A 248 -9.69 -6.76 13.65
CA LEU A 248 -9.30 -6.50 15.03
C LEU A 248 -8.15 -7.40 15.50
N ALA A 249 -8.15 -8.68 15.09
CA ALA A 249 -7.08 -9.61 15.42
C ALA A 249 -5.78 -9.26 14.69
N ARG A 250 -5.85 -9.02 13.36
CA ARG A 250 -4.68 -8.71 12.53
C ARG A 250 -4.00 -7.41 12.93
N HIS A 251 -4.78 -6.44 13.39
CA HIS A 251 -4.30 -5.09 13.72
C HIS A 251 -4.32 -4.81 15.23
N ALA A 252 -4.17 -5.85 16.06
CA ALA A 252 -4.26 -5.74 17.51
C ALA A 252 -3.26 -4.74 18.12
N ASP A 253 -2.06 -4.62 17.55
CA ASP A 253 -1.04 -3.67 18.04
C ASP A 253 -1.42 -2.22 17.74
N ALA A 254 -1.82 -1.93 16.50
CA ALA A 254 -2.34 -0.62 16.13
C ALA A 254 -3.58 -0.26 16.97
N ARG A 255 -4.49 -1.21 17.17
CA ARG A 255 -5.66 -1.07 18.03
C ARG A 255 -5.28 -0.67 19.47
N ARG A 256 -4.26 -1.34 20.04
CA ARG A 256 -3.75 -1.03 21.39
C ARG A 256 -3.13 0.35 21.47
N ILE A 257 -2.33 0.74 20.47
CA ILE A 257 -1.73 2.08 20.38
C ILE A 257 -2.83 3.16 20.35
N LEU A 258 -3.90 2.93 19.59
CA LEU A 258 -5.03 3.84 19.49
C LEU A 258 -5.96 3.82 20.73
N GLY A 259 -5.77 2.87 21.65
CA GLY A 259 -6.63 2.71 22.83
C GLY A 259 -8.07 2.33 22.49
N LEU A 260 -8.24 1.44 21.51
CA LEU A 260 -9.54 0.89 21.10
C LEU A 260 -9.72 -0.46 21.80
N GLY A 261 -10.34 -0.45 22.98
CA GLY A 261 -10.32 -1.53 23.96
C GLY A 261 -11.63 -2.29 24.07
#